data_AF-A0A3D0VDG9-F1
#
_entry.id   AF-A0A3D0VDG9-F1
#
_cell.length_a   1.000
_cell.length_b   1.000
_cell.length_c   1.000
_cell.angle_alpha   90.00
_cell.angle_beta   90.00
_cell.angle_gamma   90.00
#
_symmetry.space_group_name_H-M   'P 1'
#
loop_
_entity.id
_entity.type
_entity.pdbx_description
1 polymer ?
#
loop_
_entity_poly.entity_id
_entity_poly.type
_entity_poly.pdbx_seq_one_letter_code
_entity_poly.pdbx_strand_id
1 'polypeptide(L)'
;MNSLDRTEPGVGPGWWRQAAVYQIYPRSFADSNGDGIGDLRGIIGKLDYLHTLGVDVVWLSPVYTSPQDDNGYDISNYQDIDPIFGSLQDLDALIEGLHARGMKLVMDLVVNHTSDEHPWFVESRSSKDNPKRNWYWWRAPRDGEKPGTPGAEPNNWGSAFSGPAWEYDPATGEYFLHLFSKKQPDLNWENPEVRAAVYEMMNWWLDRGVDGFRMDVINFISKNPALPDGLKS
;
A
#
# COMPACT_ATOMS: atom_id res chain seq x y z
N MET A 1 29.75 -3.00 36.81
CA MET A 1 28.35 -2.56 36.98
C MET A 1 28.22 -1.17 36.38
N ASN A 2 27.76 -1.08 35.14
CA ASN A 2 27.24 0.16 34.57
C ASN A 2 25.88 -0.23 33.98
N SER A 3 24.85 -0.13 34.80
CA SER A 3 23.46 -0.18 34.35
C SER A 3 23.22 1.11 33.59
N LEU A 4 23.28 1.05 32.26
CA LEU A 4 22.64 2.07 31.44
C LEU A 4 21.14 1.78 31.52
N ASP A 5 20.53 2.31 32.58
CA ASP A 5 19.10 2.38 32.74
C ASP A 5 18.60 3.33 31.65
N ARG A 6 18.27 2.78 30.48
CA ARG A 6 17.48 3.52 29.49
C ARG A 6 16.11 3.68 30.13
N THR A 7 15.89 4.85 30.73
CA THR A 7 14.55 5.33 31.07
C THR A 7 13.63 5.06 29.89
N GLU A 8 12.43 4.54 30.17
CA GLU A 8 11.40 4.19 29.18
C GLU A 8 11.41 5.14 27.97
N PRO A 9 11.26 4.64 26.73
CA PRO A 9 11.17 5.49 25.56
C PRO A 9 10.06 6.52 25.79
N GLY A 10 10.49 7.76 26.01
CA GLY A 10 9.60 8.80 26.51
C GLY A 10 8.47 9.04 25.52
N VAL A 11 7.23 8.87 26.00
CA VAL A 11 5.98 9.22 25.31
C VAL A 11 5.81 10.75 25.22
N GLY A 12 6.91 11.48 25.06
CA GLY A 12 6.96 12.93 24.89
C GLY A 12 6.88 13.31 23.41
N PRO A 13 6.39 14.51 23.08
CA PRO A 13 6.37 15.00 21.70
C PRO A 13 7.78 14.98 21.09
N GLY A 14 7.96 14.22 20.01
CA GLY A 14 9.22 14.14 19.25
C GLY A 14 10.05 12.86 19.43
N TRP A 15 9.53 11.81 20.08
CA TRP A 15 10.22 10.50 20.22
C TRP A 15 10.74 9.94 18.88
N TRP A 16 9.96 10.12 17.80
CA TRP A 16 10.30 9.68 16.45
C TRP A 16 11.58 10.34 15.89
N ARG A 17 12.02 11.48 16.45
CA ARG A 17 13.27 12.16 16.01
C ARG A 17 14.53 11.44 16.48
N GLN A 18 14.41 10.61 17.51
CA GLN A 18 15.53 9.86 18.10
C GLN A 18 15.39 8.35 17.90
N ALA A 19 14.27 7.90 17.32
CA ALA A 19 13.98 6.51 17.09
C ALA A 19 14.87 5.90 15.99
N ALA A 20 15.43 4.73 16.27
CA ALA A 20 16.01 3.86 15.27
C ALA A 20 14.90 3.06 14.56
N VAL A 21 14.65 3.40 13.30
CA VAL A 21 13.70 2.68 12.44
C VAL A 21 14.41 1.56 11.69
N TYR A 22 13.89 0.34 11.79
CA TYR A 22 14.36 -0.82 11.05
C TYR A 22 13.29 -1.26 10.05
N GLN A 23 13.59 -1.11 8.76
CA GLN A 23 12.68 -1.57 7.71
C GLN A 23 12.83 -3.08 7.51
N ILE A 24 11.72 -3.80 7.50
CA ILE A 24 11.65 -5.23 7.17
C ILE A 24 10.91 -5.40 5.85
N TYR A 25 11.60 -6.04 4.89
CA TYR A 25 10.96 -6.60 3.71
C TYR A 25 10.60 -8.07 4.02
N PRO A 26 9.31 -8.38 4.26
CA PRO A 26 8.88 -9.61 4.94
C PRO A 26 9.35 -10.87 4.22
N ARG A 27 9.13 -10.93 2.90
CA ARG A 27 9.49 -12.06 2.02
C ARG A 27 10.95 -12.52 2.13
N SER A 28 11.87 -11.64 2.53
CA SER A 28 13.32 -11.93 2.52
C SER A 28 13.99 -11.84 3.89
N PHE A 29 13.21 -11.69 4.97
CA PHE A 29 13.78 -11.47 6.30
C PHE A 29 14.03 -12.78 7.06
N ALA A 30 12.98 -13.55 7.33
CA ALA A 30 13.10 -14.81 8.07
C ALA A 30 11.90 -15.73 7.77
N ASP A 31 12.18 -16.92 7.25
CA ASP A 31 11.22 -18.01 7.02
C ASP A 31 11.06 -18.85 8.29
N SER A 32 9.82 -19.14 8.70
CA SER A 32 9.53 -19.97 9.88
C SER A 32 9.01 -21.37 9.57
N ASN A 33 8.58 -21.63 8.34
CA ASN A 33 7.84 -22.84 7.97
C ASN A 33 8.60 -23.72 6.94
N GLY A 34 9.69 -23.20 6.36
CA GLY A 34 10.55 -23.91 5.42
C GLY A 34 10.11 -23.85 3.95
N ASP A 35 9.18 -22.96 3.59
CA ASP A 35 8.72 -22.77 2.21
C ASP A 35 9.64 -21.86 1.36
N GLY A 36 10.66 -21.26 2.00
CA GLY A 36 11.64 -20.38 1.35
C GLY A 36 11.23 -18.91 1.31
N ILE A 37 10.11 -18.54 1.94
CA ILE A 37 9.58 -17.18 1.98
C ILE A 37 9.54 -16.70 3.44
N GLY A 38 10.02 -15.49 3.68
CA GLY A 38 9.93 -14.89 5.01
C GLY A 38 8.50 -14.54 5.37
N ASP A 39 8.13 -14.77 6.63
CA ASP A 39 6.75 -14.68 7.14
C ASP A 39 6.69 -13.96 8.51
N LEU A 40 5.49 -13.64 8.98
CA LEU A 40 5.29 -12.90 10.24
C LEU A 40 5.81 -13.68 11.46
N ARG A 41 5.71 -15.01 11.47
CA ARG A 41 6.20 -15.84 12.58
C ARG A 41 7.73 -15.89 12.59
N GLY A 42 8.36 -15.81 11.44
CA GLY A 42 9.79 -15.66 11.28
C GLY A 42 10.28 -14.32 11.85
N ILE A 43 9.54 -13.23 11.59
CA ILE A 43 9.80 -11.92 12.22
C ILE A 43 9.65 -12.00 13.74
N ILE A 44 8.56 -12.62 14.23
CA ILE A 44 8.32 -12.84 15.67
C ILE A 44 9.51 -13.58 16.31
N GLY A 45 10.05 -14.60 15.63
CA GLY A 45 11.23 -15.34 16.07
C GLY A 45 12.53 -14.52 16.15
N LYS A 46 12.55 -13.28 15.65
CA LYS A 46 13.70 -12.37 15.66
C LYS A 46 13.50 -11.13 16.53
N LEU A 47 12.40 -11.00 17.28
CA LEU A 47 12.12 -9.81 18.08
C LEU A 47 13.20 -9.54 19.14
N ASP A 48 13.77 -10.57 19.77
CA ASP A 48 14.86 -10.40 20.75
C ASP A 48 16.14 -9.88 20.08
N TYR A 49 16.40 -10.30 18.85
CA TYR A 49 17.52 -9.77 18.06
C TYR A 49 17.30 -8.29 17.73
N LEU A 50 16.10 -7.91 17.26
CA LEU A 50 15.77 -6.52 16.95
C LEU A 50 15.86 -5.62 18.19
N HIS A 51 15.35 -6.09 19.33
CA HIS A 51 15.47 -5.38 20.60
C HIS A 51 16.93 -5.22 21.04
N THR A 52 17.74 -6.28 20.95
CA THR A 52 19.17 -6.22 21.30
C THR A 52 19.95 -5.27 20.39
N LEU A 53 19.56 -5.20 19.11
CA LEU A 53 20.12 -4.25 18.14
C LEU A 53 19.80 -2.79 18.51
N GLY A 54 18.78 -2.56 19.34
CA GLY A 54 18.33 -1.24 19.78
C GLY A 54 17.33 -0.59 18.82
N VAL A 55 16.52 -1.40 18.12
CA VAL A 55 15.43 -0.92 17.27
C VAL A 55 14.31 -0.34 18.14
N ASP A 56 13.80 0.83 17.78
CA ASP A 56 12.64 1.45 18.43
C ASP A 56 11.36 1.25 17.59
N VAL A 57 11.48 1.25 16.26
CA VAL A 57 10.36 1.09 15.33
C VAL A 57 10.69 0.06 14.26
N VAL A 58 9.82 -0.92 14.08
CA VAL A 58 9.81 -1.77 12.90
C VAL A 58 8.89 -1.14 11.85
N TRP A 59 9.45 -0.79 10.69
CA TRP A 59 8.66 -0.46 9.49
C TRP A 59 8.51 -1.72 8.65
N LEU A 60 7.28 -2.23 8.55
CA LEU A 60 6.96 -3.41 7.78
C LEU A 60 6.46 -2.99 6.38
N SER A 61 7.21 -3.38 5.34
CA SER A 61 6.71 -3.31 3.96
C SER A 61 5.43 -4.16 3.79
N PRO A 62 4.62 -3.95 2.73
CA PRO A 62 3.27 -4.50 2.64
C PRO A 62 3.17 -6.01 2.91
N VAL A 63 2.24 -6.38 3.78
CA VAL A 63 1.86 -7.77 4.10
C VAL A 63 0.37 -8.05 3.84
N TYR A 64 -0.36 -7.07 3.33
CA TYR A 64 -1.78 -7.21 2.98
C TYR A 64 -1.97 -8.23 1.86
N THR A 65 -3.17 -8.80 1.75
CA THR A 65 -3.50 -9.68 0.63
C THR A 65 -3.27 -8.98 -0.70
N SER A 66 -2.52 -9.62 -1.58
CA SER A 66 -2.10 -9.06 -2.87
C SER A 66 -1.90 -10.16 -3.91
N PRO A 67 -2.20 -9.90 -5.19
CA PRO A 67 -1.80 -10.78 -6.30
C PRO A 67 -0.27 -10.86 -6.54
N GLN A 68 0.51 -10.02 -5.85
CA GLN A 68 1.98 -9.97 -5.89
C GLN A 68 2.56 -9.53 -7.23
N ASP A 69 1.81 -8.80 -8.06
CA ASP A 69 2.28 -8.23 -9.33
C ASP A 69 3.41 -7.21 -9.11
N ASP A 70 3.34 -6.47 -8.00
CA ASP A 70 4.36 -5.55 -7.51
C ASP A 70 4.77 -5.91 -6.07
N ASN A 71 4.93 -7.20 -5.80
CA ASN A 71 5.39 -7.76 -4.52
C ASN A 71 4.69 -7.19 -3.27
N GLY A 72 3.36 -7.03 -3.33
CA GLY A 72 2.54 -6.60 -2.19
C GLY A 72 2.09 -5.13 -2.24
N TYR A 73 2.59 -4.33 -3.18
CA TYR A 73 2.12 -2.95 -3.39
C TYR A 73 0.83 -2.89 -4.23
N ASP A 74 0.45 -3.97 -4.92
CA ASP A 74 -0.84 -4.19 -5.55
C ASP A 74 -1.83 -4.85 -4.57
N ILE A 75 -2.43 -4.08 -3.66
CA ILE A 75 -3.27 -4.61 -2.56
C ILE A 75 -4.70 -4.93 -3.04
N SER A 76 -5.16 -6.16 -2.85
CA SER A 76 -6.53 -6.60 -3.16
C SER A 76 -7.46 -6.63 -1.94
N ASN A 77 -6.91 -6.67 -0.72
CA ASN A 77 -7.67 -6.50 0.53
C ASN A 77 -6.84 -5.81 1.60
N TYR A 78 -7.20 -4.58 1.97
CA TYR A 78 -6.49 -3.80 3.00
C TYR A 78 -6.71 -4.31 4.44
N GLN A 79 -7.72 -5.13 4.70
CA GLN A 79 -8.11 -5.54 6.07
C GLN A 79 -7.82 -7.02 6.35
N ASP A 80 -6.91 -7.62 5.57
CA ASP A 80 -6.44 -8.98 5.80
C ASP A 80 -4.95 -9.10 5.47
N ILE A 81 -4.33 -10.17 5.93
CA ILE A 81 -2.93 -10.49 5.69
C ILE A 81 -2.83 -11.50 4.56
N ASP A 82 -1.84 -11.34 3.68
CA ASP A 82 -1.58 -12.32 2.64
C ASP A 82 -1.22 -13.67 3.27
N PRO A 83 -1.90 -14.77 2.89
CA PRO A 83 -1.61 -16.10 3.44
C PRO A 83 -0.15 -16.55 3.30
N ILE A 84 0.60 -15.97 2.36
CA ILE A 84 2.04 -16.21 2.20
C ILE A 84 2.86 -15.71 3.40
N PHE A 85 2.35 -14.71 4.14
CA PHE A 85 3.02 -14.13 5.30
C PHE A 85 2.40 -14.57 6.62
N GLY A 86 1.16 -15.09 6.61
CA GLY A 86 0.49 -15.62 7.79
C GLY A 86 -0.97 -15.17 7.88
N SER A 87 -1.41 -14.82 9.08
CA SER A 87 -2.79 -14.43 9.38
C SER A 87 -2.86 -13.12 10.15
N LEU A 88 -4.06 -12.56 10.29
CA LEU A 88 -4.32 -11.45 11.21
C LEU A 88 -3.94 -11.79 12.66
N GLN A 89 -4.07 -13.05 13.08
CA GLN A 89 -3.65 -13.47 14.43
C GLN A 89 -2.13 -13.47 14.58
N ASP A 90 -1.38 -13.81 13.53
CA ASP A 90 0.08 -13.70 13.55
C ASP A 90 0.53 -12.25 13.60
N LEU A 91 -0.20 -11.33 12.94
CA LEU A 91 0.07 -9.90 13.07
C LEU A 91 -0.22 -9.39 14.49
N ASP A 92 -1.33 -9.80 15.11
CA ASP A 92 -1.62 -9.46 16.51
C ASP A 92 -0.47 -9.89 17.43
N ALA A 93 0.00 -11.12 17.27
CA ALA A 93 1.13 -11.64 18.04
C ALA A 93 2.44 -10.86 17.77
N LEU A 94 2.65 -10.37 16.54
CA LEU A 94 3.77 -9.49 16.21
C LEU A 94 3.67 -8.14 16.92
N ILE A 95 2.50 -7.51 16.89
CA ILE A 95 2.23 -6.23 17.58
C ILE A 95 2.48 -6.39 19.08
N GLU A 96 1.86 -7.39 19.70
CA GLU A 96 2.04 -7.69 21.13
C GLU A 96 3.52 -7.95 21.47
N GLY A 97 4.21 -8.73 20.63
CA GLY A 97 5.62 -9.05 20.83
C GLY A 97 6.55 -7.84 20.73
N LEU A 98 6.26 -6.91 19.81
CA LEU A 98 6.98 -5.64 19.67
C LEU A 98 6.72 -4.74 20.89
N HIS A 99 5.45 -4.54 21.25
CA HIS A 99 5.05 -3.69 22.36
C HIS A 99 5.58 -4.19 23.71
N ALA A 100 5.63 -5.50 23.93
CA ALA A 100 6.24 -6.10 25.13
C ALA A 100 7.74 -5.79 25.29
N ARG A 101 8.40 -5.36 24.20
CA ARG A 101 9.81 -4.95 24.16
C ARG A 101 9.98 -3.44 24.02
N GLY A 102 8.90 -2.67 24.19
CA GLY A 102 8.90 -1.22 24.02
C GLY A 102 9.11 -0.75 22.57
N MET A 103 9.04 -1.66 21.59
CA MET A 103 9.14 -1.34 20.17
C MET A 103 7.77 -1.00 19.58
N LYS A 104 7.77 -0.37 18.41
CA LYS A 104 6.59 0.09 17.69
C LYS A 104 6.48 -0.54 16.31
N LEU A 105 5.26 -0.73 15.82
CA LEU A 105 5.00 -1.20 14.46
C LEU A 105 4.46 -0.06 13.59
N VAL A 106 5.14 0.20 12.48
CA VAL A 106 4.64 1.05 11.40
C VAL A 106 4.40 0.17 10.18
N MET A 107 3.20 0.25 9.61
CA MET A 107 2.86 -0.47 8.37
C MET A 107 3.00 0.45 7.16
N ASP A 108 3.28 -0.13 5.99
CA ASP A 108 3.18 0.61 4.73
C ASP A 108 1.71 0.92 4.41
N LEU A 109 1.42 2.15 3.99
CA LEU A 109 0.11 2.61 3.55
C LEU A 109 0.18 2.93 2.06
N VAL A 110 -0.29 1.98 1.24
CA VAL A 110 -0.29 2.09 -0.23
C VAL A 110 -1.70 2.44 -0.70
N VAL A 111 -1.95 3.74 -0.86
CA VAL A 111 -3.31 4.27 -1.12
C VAL A 111 -3.37 5.23 -2.30
N ASN A 112 -2.30 5.31 -3.11
CA ASN A 112 -2.40 5.94 -4.42
C ASN A 112 -3.20 5.07 -5.41
N HIS A 113 -3.06 3.76 -5.30
CA HIS A 113 -3.69 2.74 -6.14
C HIS A 113 -4.09 1.55 -5.27
N THR A 114 -4.97 0.70 -5.82
CA THR A 114 -5.26 -0.65 -5.32
C THR A 114 -4.80 -1.67 -6.36
N SER A 115 -4.94 -2.97 -6.10
CA SER A 115 -4.97 -3.99 -7.16
C SER A 115 -6.22 -3.83 -8.05
N ASP A 116 -6.14 -4.25 -9.32
CA ASP A 116 -7.30 -4.44 -10.21
C ASP A 116 -8.20 -5.63 -9.79
N GLU A 117 -7.74 -6.46 -8.86
CA GLU A 117 -8.52 -7.50 -8.20
C GLU A 117 -9.22 -7.00 -6.93
N HIS A 118 -8.95 -5.75 -6.49
CA HIS A 118 -9.62 -5.17 -5.32
C HIS A 118 -11.13 -5.03 -5.59
N PRO A 119 -12.02 -5.38 -4.62
CA PRO A 119 -13.47 -5.29 -4.80
C PRO A 119 -13.95 -3.92 -5.29
N TRP A 120 -13.32 -2.85 -4.82
CA TRP A 120 -13.60 -1.48 -5.29
C TRP A 120 -13.39 -1.32 -6.80
N PHE A 121 -12.28 -1.84 -7.35
CA PHE A 121 -12.02 -1.74 -8.78
C PHE A 121 -12.94 -2.67 -9.58
N VAL A 122 -13.16 -3.90 -9.09
CA VAL A 122 -14.09 -4.86 -9.70
C VAL A 122 -15.51 -4.27 -9.82
N GLU A 123 -15.99 -3.58 -8.78
CA GLU A 123 -17.25 -2.84 -8.84
C GLU A 123 -17.18 -1.64 -9.79
N SER A 124 -16.12 -0.82 -9.70
CA SER A 124 -15.94 0.38 -10.53
C SER A 124 -15.87 0.07 -12.03
N ARG A 125 -15.30 -1.07 -12.41
CA ARG A 125 -15.17 -1.53 -13.81
C ARG A 125 -16.43 -2.22 -14.34
N SER A 126 -17.36 -2.61 -13.46
CA SER A 126 -18.54 -3.39 -13.83
C SER A 126 -19.50 -2.64 -14.76
N SER A 127 -19.61 -1.32 -14.62
CA SER A 127 -20.40 -0.45 -15.49
C SER A 127 -20.04 1.02 -15.27
N LYS A 128 -20.45 1.90 -16.20
CA LYS A 128 -20.29 3.35 -16.07
C LYS A 128 -21.23 3.99 -15.03
N ASP A 129 -22.28 3.28 -14.63
CA ASP A 129 -23.30 3.77 -13.69
C ASP A 129 -23.12 3.23 -12.26
N ASN A 130 -22.10 2.39 -12.02
CA ASN A 130 -21.84 1.83 -10.70
C ASN A 130 -21.48 2.96 -9.71
N PRO A 131 -21.95 2.93 -8.44
CA PRO A 131 -21.62 3.95 -7.44
C PRO A 131 -20.10 4.16 -7.24
N LYS A 132 -19.31 3.09 -7.37
CA LYS A 132 -17.85 3.15 -7.28
C LYS A 132 -17.16 3.58 -8.58
N ARG A 133 -17.88 3.92 -9.65
CA ARG A 133 -17.27 4.32 -10.93
C ARG A 133 -16.25 5.43 -10.76
N ASN A 134 -16.57 6.44 -9.95
CA ASN A 134 -15.71 7.59 -9.71
C ASN A 134 -14.72 7.38 -8.55
N TRP A 135 -14.53 6.14 -8.07
CA TRP A 135 -13.47 5.82 -7.12
C TRP A 135 -12.10 5.67 -7.81
N TYR A 136 -12.09 5.52 -9.13
CA TYR A 136 -10.89 5.45 -9.96
C TYR A 136 -10.99 6.47 -11.11
N TRP A 137 -9.85 6.73 -11.76
CA TRP A 137 -9.78 7.66 -12.88
C TRP A 137 -10.12 6.97 -14.20
N TRP A 138 -11.36 7.15 -14.67
CA TRP A 138 -11.82 6.66 -15.98
C TRP A 138 -11.92 7.79 -17.00
N ARG A 139 -11.49 7.55 -18.25
CA ARG A 139 -11.62 8.51 -19.35
C ARG A 139 -11.94 7.82 -20.66
N ALA A 140 -12.73 8.48 -21.50
CA ALA A 140 -12.93 8.07 -22.88
C ALA A 140 -11.59 8.09 -23.65
N PRO A 141 -11.45 7.29 -24.73
CA PRO A 141 -10.36 7.46 -25.68
C PRO A 141 -10.26 8.91 -26.17
N ARG A 142 -9.07 9.30 -26.61
CA ARG A 142 -8.83 10.61 -27.25
C ARG A 142 -9.77 10.80 -28.45
N ASP A 143 -10.31 12.01 -28.59
CA ASP A 143 -11.26 12.35 -29.65
C ASP A 143 -10.72 12.02 -31.05
N GLY A 144 -11.52 11.31 -31.84
CA GLY A 144 -11.17 10.89 -33.20
C GLY A 144 -10.31 9.63 -33.30
N GLU A 145 -9.79 9.12 -32.18
CA GLU A 145 -8.99 7.89 -32.15
C GLU A 145 -9.85 6.64 -31.97
N LYS A 146 -9.34 5.51 -32.45
CA LYS A 146 -10.00 4.22 -32.25
C LYS A 146 -9.68 3.70 -30.84
N PRO A 147 -10.68 3.35 -30.00
CA PRO A 147 -10.40 2.80 -28.68
C PRO A 147 -9.49 1.56 -28.74
N GLY A 148 -8.54 1.48 -27.81
CA GLY A 148 -7.59 0.37 -27.70
C GLY A 148 -6.44 0.37 -28.71
N THR A 149 -6.26 1.42 -29.52
CA THR A 149 -5.10 1.56 -30.41
C THR A 149 -4.04 2.50 -29.83
N PRO A 150 -2.75 2.31 -30.15
CA PRO A 150 -1.69 3.24 -29.69
C PRO A 150 -1.99 4.68 -30.08
N GLY A 151 -1.92 5.61 -29.12
CA GLY A 151 -2.24 7.02 -29.30
C GLY A 151 -3.68 7.40 -28.91
N ALA A 152 -4.56 6.41 -28.71
CA ALA A 152 -5.93 6.64 -28.26
C ALA A 152 -6.04 6.90 -26.75
N GLU A 153 -4.92 6.82 -26.01
CA GLU A 153 -4.89 7.12 -24.58
C GLU A 153 -5.30 8.58 -24.30
N PRO A 154 -6.02 8.84 -23.19
CA PRO A 154 -6.56 10.16 -22.85
C PRO A 154 -5.53 11.30 -22.84
N ASN A 155 -4.29 10.99 -22.43
CA ASN A 155 -3.14 11.89 -22.50
C ASN A 155 -1.86 11.12 -22.81
N ASN A 156 -0.74 11.83 -23.01
CA ASN A 156 0.57 11.25 -23.32
C ASN A 156 1.39 10.77 -22.10
N TRP A 157 0.76 10.56 -20.94
CA TRP A 157 1.50 10.16 -19.73
C TRP A 157 2.06 8.74 -19.85
N GLY A 158 3.28 8.55 -19.37
CA GLY A 158 3.92 7.25 -19.26
C GLY A 158 3.84 6.70 -17.83
N SER A 159 3.74 5.38 -17.70
CA SER A 159 3.88 4.68 -16.44
C SER A 159 5.33 4.74 -15.95
N ALA A 160 5.51 4.77 -14.63
CA ALA A 160 6.82 4.64 -13.99
C ALA A 160 7.54 3.32 -14.34
N PHE A 161 6.79 2.28 -14.73
CA PHE A 161 7.30 0.95 -15.07
C PHE A 161 7.43 0.67 -16.57
N SER A 162 7.23 1.68 -17.43
CA SER A 162 7.23 1.64 -18.90
C SER A 162 5.85 1.57 -19.55
N GLY A 163 5.75 2.10 -20.77
CA GLY A 163 4.53 2.18 -21.55
C GLY A 163 3.61 3.34 -21.13
N PRO A 164 2.41 3.42 -21.72
CA PRO A 164 1.39 4.40 -21.33
C PRO A 164 0.92 4.19 -19.89
N ALA A 165 0.50 5.27 -19.23
CA ALA A 165 -0.12 5.23 -17.89
C ALA A 165 -1.63 4.92 -17.93
N TRP A 166 -2.14 4.46 -19.07
CA TRP A 166 -3.56 4.23 -19.31
C TRP A 166 -3.76 2.85 -19.92
N GLU A 167 -4.68 2.08 -19.33
CA GLU A 167 -5.04 0.76 -19.83
C GLU A 167 -6.51 0.79 -20.28
N TYR A 168 -6.75 0.25 -21.48
CA TYR A 168 -8.09 0.19 -22.07
C TYR A 168 -8.91 -0.94 -21.47
N ASP A 169 -10.12 -0.65 -21.00
CA ASP A 169 -11.11 -1.64 -20.58
C ASP A 169 -12.16 -1.84 -21.68
N PRO A 170 -12.14 -2.96 -22.41
CA PRO A 170 -13.07 -3.19 -23.52
C PRO A 170 -14.54 -3.27 -23.10
N ALA A 171 -14.81 -3.64 -21.85
CA ALA A 171 -16.17 -3.80 -21.33
C ALA A 171 -16.89 -2.45 -21.22
N THR A 172 -16.18 -1.41 -20.79
CA THR A 172 -16.74 -0.05 -20.66
C THR A 172 -16.35 0.87 -21.82
N GLY A 173 -15.37 0.48 -22.64
CA GLY A 173 -14.88 1.30 -23.76
C GLY A 173 -14.13 2.55 -23.30
N GLU A 174 -13.58 2.52 -22.09
CA GLU A 174 -12.83 3.62 -21.47
C GLU A 174 -11.46 3.14 -21.00
N TYR A 175 -10.58 4.08 -20.73
CA TYR A 175 -9.28 3.84 -20.12
C TYR A 175 -9.34 4.13 -18.63
N PHE A 176 -8.63 3.33 -17.83
CA PHE A 176 -8.34 3.65 -16.44
C PHE A 176 -6.88 4.04 -16.26
N LEU A 177 -6.61 4.99 -15.36
CA LEU A 177 -5.27 5.45 -15.04
C LEU A 177 -4.55 4.41 -14.17
N HIS A 178 -3.29 4.15 -14.50
CA HIS A 178 -2.35 3.43 -13.65
C HIS A 178 -0.95 4.07 -13.80
N LEU A 179 -0.45 4.71 -12.74
CA LEU A 179 0.87 5.35 -12.76
C LEU A 179 2.02 4.34 -12.64
N PHE A 180 1.72 3.12 -12.22
CA PHE A 180 2.66 2.02 -12.00
C PHE A 180 2.27 0.83 -12.87
N SER A 181 2.14 -0.39 -12.32
CA SER A 181 1.69 -1.55 -13.07
C SER A 181 0.27 -1.35 -13.61
N LYS A 182 -0.05 -2.00 -14.72
CA LYS A 182 -1.43 -2.06 -15.27
C LYS A 182 -2.43 -2.66 -14.29
N LYS A 183 -1.95 -3.47 -13.34
CA LYS A 183 -2.76 -4.04 -12.25
C LYS A 183 -2.88 -3.12 -11.03
N GLN A 184 -2.37 -1.88 -11.10
CA GLN A 184 -2.41 -0.90 -10.03
C GLN A 184 -3.25 0.33 -10.43
N PRO A 185 -4.58 0.20 -10.62
CA PRO A 185 -5.45 1.31 -10.95
C PRO A 185 -5.42 2.39 -9.86
N ASP A 186 -5.20 3.64 -10.28
CA ASP A 186 -5.09 4.79 -9.40
C ASP A 186 -6.44 5.18 -8.79
N LEU A 187 -6.47 5.31 -7.46
CA LEU A 187 -7.60 5.84 -6.72
C LEU A 187 -7.81 7.33 -7.03
N ASN A 188 -9.08 7.72 -7.09
CA ASN A 188 -9.51 9.09 -7.27
C ASN A 188 -9.73 9.78 -5.93
N TRP A 189 -8.69 10.44 -5.42
CA TRP A 189 -8.71 11.18 -4.15
C TRP A 189 -9.56 12.46 -4.17
N GLU A 190 -10.05 12.90 -5.34
CA GLU A 190 -11.06 13.97 -5.41
C GLU A 190 -12.41 13.50 -4.85
N ASN A 191 -12.67 12.19 -4.91
CA ASN A 191 -13.90 11.60 -4.40
C ASN A 191 -13.88 11.54 -2.85
N PRO A 192 -14.81 12.21 -2.14
CA PRO A 192 -14.85 12.19 -0.68
C PRO A 192 -15.11 10.80 -0.10
N GLU A 193 -15.80 9.91 -0.82
CA GLU A 193 -16.06 8.53 -0.37
C GLU A 193 -14.77 7.70 -0.34
N VAL A 194 -13.88 7.89 -1.32
CA VAL A 194 -12.56 7.23 -1.33
C VAL A 194 -11.75 7.68 -0.11
N ARG A 195 -11.72 8.98 0.17
CA ARG A 195 -11.02 9.52 1.35
C ARG A 195 -11.58 8.94 2.65
N ALA A 196 -12.91 8.90 2.78
CA ALA A 196 -13.57 8.34 3.95
C ALA A 196 -13.23 6.86 4.13
N ALA A 197 -13.33 6.05 3.06
CA ALA A 197 -13.02 4.62 3.10
C ALA A 197 -11.54 4.35 3.48
N VAL A 198 -10.61 5.15 2.97
CA VAL A 198 -9.19 5.06 3.34
C VAL A 198 -8.98 5.40 4.82
N TYR A 199 -9.63 6.45 5.34
CA TYR A 199 -9.52 6.82 6.75
C TYR A 199 -10.13 5.78 7.68
N GLU A 200 -11.27 5.19 7.31
CA GLU A 200 -11.88 4.08 8.05
C GLU A 200 -10.94 2.87 8.11
N MET A 201 -10.30 2.53 6.99
CA MET A 201 -9.30 1.47 6.93
C MET A 201 -8.07 1.77 7.80
N MET A 202 -7.55 3.01 7.77
CA MET A 202 -6.44 3.42 8.63
C MET A 202 -6.80 3.30 10.11
N ASN A 203 -7.99 3.77 10.50
CA ASN A 203 -8.46 3.67 11.89
C ASN A 203 -8.60 2.22 12.32
N TRP A 204 -9.06 1.32 11.46
CA TRP A 204 -9.17 -0.10 11.77
C TRP A 204 -7.82 -0.73 12.16
N TRP A 205 -6.73 -0.35 11.48
CA TRP A 205 -5.38 -0.80 11.83
C TRP A 205 -4.82 -0.14 13.09
N LEU A 206 -5.09 1.15 13.30
CA LEU A 206 -4.70 1.86 14.52
C LEU A 206 -5.42 1.28 15.75
N ASP A 207 -6.73 1.00 15.64
CA ASP A 207 -7.54 0.37 16.69
C ASP A 207 -7.04 -1.05 17.03
N ARG A 208 -6.38 -1.71 16.08
CA ARG A 208 -5.73 -3.03 16.26
C ARG A 208 -4.35 -2.94 16.92
N GLY A 209 -3.78 -1.75 17.06
CA GLY A 209 -2.49 -1.53 17.75
C GLY A 209 -1.30 -1.21 16.84
N VAL A 210 -1.52 -0.97 15.54
CA VAL A 210 -0.48 -0.38 14.69
C VAL A 210 -0.17 1.04 15.17
N ASP A 211 1.11 1.40 15.27
CA ASP A 211 1.54 2.68 15.87
C ASP A 211 1.69 3.82 14.85
N GLY A 212 1.56 3.51 13.55
CA GLY A 212 1.56 4.50 12.49
C GLY A 212 1.74 3.91 11.09
N PHE A 213 1.86 4.81 10.12
CA PHE A 213 1.99 4.44 8.71
C PHE A 213 3.16 5.13 8.04
N ARG A 214 3.88 4.40 7.19
CA ARG A 214 4.72 4.97 6.14
C ARG A 214 3.86 5.11 4.90
N MET A 215 3.72 6.32 4.38
CA MET A 215 2.82 6.59 3.24
C MET A 215 3.58 6.41 1.91
N ASP A 216 3.18 5.40 1.12
CA ASP A 216 3.79 5.14 -0.17
C ASP A 216 3.30 6.11 -1.24
N VAL A 217 4.24 6.61 -2.05
CA VAL A 217 4.01 7.46 -3.24
C VAL A 217 2.96 8.57 -3.04
N ILE A 218 2.85 9.09 -1.81
CA ILE A 218 1.76 9.98 -1.38
C ILE A 218 1.70 11.28 -2.18
N ASN A 219 2.81 11.70 -2.77
CA ASN A 219 2.91 12.85 -3.66
C ASN A 219 2.14 12.66 -4.99
N PHE A 220 1.73 11.44 -5.33
CA PHE A 220 0.97 11.14 -6.54
C PHE A 220 -0.55 11.13 -6.33
N ILE A 221 -1.08 11.19 -5.10
CA ILE A 221 -2.54 11.09 -4.86
C ILE A 221 -3.34 12.25 -5.47
N SER A 222 -2.74 13.44 -5.53
CA SER A 222 -3.35 14.66 -6.07
C SER A 222 -3.00 14.82 -7.55
N LYS A 223 -3.95 14.53 -8.43
CA LYS A 223 -3.81 14.72 -9.88
C LYS A 223 -4.45 16.04 -10.30
N ASN A 224 -3.98 16.66 -11.39
CA ASN A 224 -4.73 17.71 -12.05
C ASN A 224 -6.00 17.10 -12.66
N PRO A 225 -7.23 17.50 -12.26
CA PRO A 225 -8.46 16.86 -12.73
C PRO A 225 -8.67 16.91 -14.25
N ALA A 226 -8.07 17.91 -14.92
CA ALA A 226 -8.09 18.04 -16.37
C ALA A 226 -7.18 17.03 -17.08
N LEU A 227 -6.24 16.40 -16.34
CA LEU A 227 -5.29 15.40 -16.83
C LEU A 227 -4.61 15.80 -18.16
N PRO A 228 -4.01 17.02 -18.26
CA PRO A 228 -3.45 17.51 -19.52
C PRO A 228 -2.28 16.64 -19.98
N ASP A 229 -1.96 16.70 -21.28
CA ASP A 229 -0.70 16.15 -21.79
C ASP A 229 0.49 16.72 -20.98
N GLY A 230 1.41 15.83 -20.62
CA GLY A 230 2.70 16.19 -20.04
C GLY A 230 3.60 16.86 -21.07
N LEU A 231 4.67 17.51 -20.57
CA LEU A 231 5.67 18.13 -21.42
C LEU A 231 6.29 17.08 -22.35
N LYS A 232 6.29 17.35 -23.66
CA LYS A 232 7.01 16.51 -24.62
C LYS A 232 8.50 16.64 -24.35
N SER A 233 9.13 15.55 -23.93
CA SER A 233 10.60 15.42 -23.86
C SER A 233 11.20 15.28 -25.24
#